data_AF-A0A4U9CWH7-F1
#
_entry.id   AF-A0A4U9CWH7-F1
#
_cell.length_a   1.000
_cell.length_b   1.000
_cell.length_c   1.000
_cell.angle_alpha   90.00
_cell.angle_beta   90.00
_cell.angle_gamma   90.00
#
_symmetry.space_group_name_H-M   'P 1'
#
loop_
_entity.id
_entity.type
_entity.pdbx_description
1 polymer ?
#
loop_
_entity_poly.entity_id
_entity_poly.type
_entity_poly.pdbx_seq_one_letter_code
_entity_poly.pdbx_strand_id
1 'polypeptide(L)'
;MDGHEIITYQRIPTLEIAREVLCRASAEIRRRRSRVFYQGIAARQRLAQGMHDRGEEFVYADGVIHPRDAVGLSHHLPLPVKLVSVKEKVVKANEVWDLSVRHDQWGLDYMEELYTTVNIERLILEPGARVIIQGNVFSLHCQKIERRGNHLLRDGYDIGILPTPFSVDRRRGEYHGVHGSIGRSGEGGEHGIGMKSGGGLLGPYWSNPDASGRSDGAAGQAGAAGGHGGFGRQGGMVKLAEIYVEELINFAGLPLRIFTQAGPGGDGGNGGDGGAVAAAAHGGEGLLTRSDRRPPGRGGDGGSGGRGGNGGPGR
;
A
#
# COMPACT_ATOMS: atom_id res chain seq x y z
N MET A 1 -33.26 12.72 30.17
CA MET A 1 -32.20 11.98 29.46
C MET A 1 -31.27 13.02 28.90
N ASP A 2 -30.25 13.34 29.69
CA ASP A 2 -29.23 14.34 29.36
C ASP A 2 -28.48 13.87 28.10
N GLY A 3 -28.06 14.79 27.23
CA GLY A 3 -27.52 14.53 25.88
C GLY A 3 -26.18 13.77 25.83
N HIS A 4 -25.99 12.78 26.70
CA HIS A 4 -24.84 11.89 26.73
C HIS A 4 -24.85 10.95 25.52
N GLU A 5 -23.64 10.74 25.00
CA GLU A 5 -23.35 9.75 23.98
C GLU A 5 -23.38 8.36 24.62
N ILE A 6 -24.30 7.50 24.17
CA ILE A 6 -24.40 6.11 24.60
C ILE A 6 -23.70 5.26 23.54
N ILE A 7 -22.63 4.59 23.95
CA ILE A 7 -21.87 3.67 23.09
C ILE A 7 -22.09 2.25 23.56
N THR A 8 -22.45 1.36 22.65
CA THR A 8 -22.60 -0.07 22.93
C THR A 8 -21.87 -0.88 21.87
N TYR A 9 -21.26 -1.98 22.29
CA TYR A 9 -20.58 -2.92 21.40
C TYR A 9 -21.37 -4.22 21.39
N GLN A 10 -21.76 -4.69 20.22
CA GLN A 10 -22.52 -5.93 20.09
C GLN A 10 -22.03 -6.78 18.91
N ARG A 11 -22.40 -8.06 18.95
CA ARG A 11 -22.19 -9.00 17.87
C ARG A 11 -23.53 -9.37 17.26
N ILE A 12 -23.74 -9.04 15.98
CA ILE A 12 -24.99 -9.34 15.27
C ILE A 12 -24.87 -10.72 14.60
N PRO A 13 -25.69 -11.71 14.97
CA PRO A 13 -25.47 -13.10 14.55
C PRO A 13 -25.96 -13.43 13.14
N THR A 14 -26.85 -12.62 12.55
CA THR A 14 -27.41 -12.88 11.22
C THR A 14 -27.57 -11.61 10.40
N LEU A 15 -27.62 -11.74 9.08
CA LEU A 15 -27.82 -10.61 8.17
C LEU A 15 -29.25 -10.05 8.25
N GLU A 16 -30.23 -10.85 8.63
CA GLU A 16 -31.61 -10.40 8.86
C GLU A 16 -31.67 -9.41 10.03
N ILE A 17 -31.00 -9.73 11.14
CA ILE A 17 -30.89 -8.81 12.29
C ILE A 17 -30.07 -7.59 11.88
N ALA A 18 -29.00 -7.76 11.10
CA ALA A 18 -28.21 -6.64 10.59
C ALA A 18 -29.07 -5.69 9.75
N ARG A 19 -29.94 -6.23 8.88
CA ARG A 19 -30.87 -5.48 8.04
C ARG A 19 -31.82 -4.61 8.86
N GLU A 20 -32.28 -5.11 10.01
CA GLU A 20 -33.20 -4.40 10.91
C GLU A 20 -32.50 -3.34 11.77
N VAL A 21 -31.27 -3.64 12.23
CA VAL A 21 -30.56 -2.80 13.20
C VAL A 21 -29.72 -1.73 12.53
N LEU A 22 -29.08 -2.06 11.41
CA LEU A 22 -28.08 -1.21 10.75
C LEU A 22 -28.67 -0.24 9.72
N CYS A 23 -29.94 -0.40 9.31
CA CYS A 23 -30.55 0.47 8.32
C CYS A 23 -31.98 0.84 8.71
N ARG A 24 -32.24 2.14 8.87
CA ARG A 24 -33.55 2.69 9.27
C ARG A 24 -34.42 3.16 8.12
N ALA A 25 -33.94 3.02 6.88
CA ALA A 25 -34.69 3.43 5.70
C ALA A 25 -35.98 2.62 5.53
N SER A 26 -37.04 3.30 5.09
CA SER A 26 -38.32 2.65 4.76
C SER A 26 -38.17 1.68 3.59
N ALA A 27 -39.10 0.74 3.46
CA ALA A 27 -39.09 -0.23 2.35
C ALA A 27 -39.11 0.45 0.97
N GLU A 28 -39.75 1.62 0.83
CA GLU A 28 -39.70 2.38 -0.43
C GLU A 28 -38.30 2.91 -0.73
N ILE A 29 -37.64 3.50 0.28
CA ILE A 29 -36.28 4.04 0.12
C ILE A 29 -35.30 2.91 -0.19
N ARG A 30 -35.42 1.77 0.48
CA ARG A 30 -34.61 0.59 0.23
C ARG A 30 -34.73 0.10 -1.21
N ARG A 31 -35.95 0.02 -1.76
CA ARG A 31 -36.18 -0.29 -3.18
C ARG A 31 -35.52 0.71 -4.12
N ARG A 32 -35.62 2.01 -3.82
CA ARG A 32 -34.96 3.06 -4.62
C ARG A 32 -33.44 2.90 -4.60
N ARG A 33 -32.85 2.57 -3.45
CA ARG A 33 -31.41 2.33 -3.32
C ARG A 33 -30.95 1.11 -4.10
N SER A 34 -31.67 0.00 -4.04
CA SER A 34 -31.29 -1.23 -4.77
C SER A 34 -31.14 -0.97 -6.29
N ARG A 35 -32.03 -0.14 -6.87
CA ARG A 35 -31.94 0.24 -8.29
C ARG A 35 -30.65 0.95 -8.70
N VAL A 36 -29.97 1.60 -7.75
CA VAL A 36 -28.76 2.37 -8.00
C VAL A 36 -27.52 1.81 -7.31
N PHE A 37 -27.68 0.78 -6.46
CA PHE A 37 -26.64 0.26 -5.58
C PHE A 37 -25.36 -0.14 -6.33
N TYR A 38 -25.53 -0.68 -7.54
CA TYR A 38 -24.42 -1.13 -8.37
C TYR A 38 -23.98 -0.16 -9.47
N GLN A 39 -24.51 1.07 -9.48
CA GLN A 39 -24.04 2.09 -10.43
C GLN A 39 -22.55 2.38 -10.18
N GLY A 40 -21.74 2.33 -11.23
CA GLY A 40 -20.28 2.51 -11.14
C GLY A 40 -19.49 1.30 -10.61
N ILE A 41 -20.15 0.28 -10.06
CA ILE A 41 -19.49 -0.92 -9.48
C ILE A 41 -20.01 -2.26 -10.03
N ALA A 42 -20.85 -2.25 -11.07
CA ALA A 42 -21.52 -3.44 -11.60
C ALA A 42 -20.56 -4.61 -11.92
N ALA A 43 -19.33 -4.32 -12.38
CA ALA A 43 -18.32 -5.35 -12.66
C ALA A 43 -17.94 -6.18 -11.42
N ARG A 44 -17.96 -5.59 -10.22
CA ARG A 44 -17.61 -6.26 -8.95
C ARG A 44 -18.55 -7.40 -8.61
N GLN A 45 -19.80 -7.37 -9.06
CA GLN A 45 -20.76 -8.43 -8.80
C GLN A 45 -20.27 -9.82 -9.23
N ARG A 46 -19.43 -9.90 -10.26
CA ARG A 46 -18.89 -11.17 -10.79
C ARG A 46 -17.62 -11.62 -10.08
N LEU A 47 -17.04 -10.78 -9.23
CA LEU A 47 -15.83 -11.08 -8.47
C LEU A 47 -16.20 -11.69 -7.12
N ALA A 48 -15.21 -12.31 -6.46
CA ALA A 48 -15.37 -12.81 -5.09
C ALA A 48 -15.79 -11.67 -4.13
N GLN A 49 -15.25 -10.46 -4.32
CA GLN A 49 -15.64 -9.27 -3.57
C GLN A 49 -17.12 -8.91 -3.72
N GLY A 50 -17.75 -9.26 -4.85
CA GLY A 50 -19.16 -9.01 -5.09
C GLY A 50 -20.10 -9.75 -4.13
N MET A 51 -19.60 -10.79 -3.44
CA MET A 51 -20.33 -11.43 -2.35
C MET A 51 -20.60 -10.45 -1.21
N HIS A 52 -19.61 -9.65 -0.82
CA HIS A 52 -19.77 -8.60 0.21
C HIS A 52 -20.77 -7.55 -0.28
N ASP A 53 -20.62 -7.08 -1.53
CA ASP A 53 -21.52 -6.06 -2.10
C ASP A 53 -22.99 -6.53 -2.11
N ARG A 54 -23.26 -7.83 -2.35
CA ARG A 54 -24.62 -8.40 -2.29
C ARG A 54 -25.13 -8.56 -0.86
N GLY A 55 -24.26 -8.93 0.08
CA GLY A 55 -24.58 -8.94 1.51
C GLY A 55 -24.94 -7.55 2.01
N GLU A 56 -24.16 -6.54 1.64
CA GLU A 56 -24.41 -5.14 1.98
C GLU A 56 -25.69 -4.59 1.31
N GLU A 57 -25.96 -4.93 0.05
CA GLU A 57 -27.23 -4.55 -0.61
C GLU A 57 -28.43 -5.12 0.14
N PHE A 58 -28.35 -6.37 0.60
CA PHE A 58 -29.38 -6.97 1.43
C PHE A 58 -29.53 -6.21 2.77
N VAL A 59 -28.46 -5.77 3.41
CA VAL A 59 -28.53 -5.06 4.70
C VAL A 59 -29.03 -3.62 4.56
N TYR A 60 -28.61 -2.87 3.54
CA TYR A 60 -28.84 -1.42 3.42
C TYR A 60 -29.83 -0.98 2.34
N ALA A 61 -30.17 -1.88 1.42
CA ALA A 61 -31.09 -1.64 0.31
C ALA A 61 -32.14 -2.75 0.22
N ASP A 62 -32.51 -3.19 -0.98
CA ASP A 62 -33.52 -4.23 -1.18
C ASP A 62 -32.97 -5.45 -1.92
N GLY A 63 -31.68 -5.73 -1.70
CA GLY A 63 -31.02 -6.91 -2.25
C GLY A 63 -31.56 -8.21 -1.65
N VAL A 64 -31.20 -9.32 -2.29
CA VAL A 64 -31.54 -10.68 -1.87
C VAL A 64 -30.25 -11.48 -1.72
N ILE A 65 -30.10 -12.20 -0.60
CA ILE A 65 -28.97 -13.11 -0.42
C ILE A 65 -29.13 -14.31 -1.35
N HIS A 66 -28.18 -14.48 -2.27
CA HIS A 66 -28.16 -15.65 -3.13
C HIS A 66 -27.61 -16.86 -2.35
N PRO A 67 -28.18 -18.07 -2.51
CA PRO A 67 -27.69 -19.28 -1.84
C PRO A 67 -26.18 -19.58 -2.01
N ARG A 68 -25.57 -19.10 -3.10
CA ARG A 68 -24.13 -19.29 -3.39
C ARG A 68 -23.23 -18.44 -2.48
N ASP A 69 -23.77 -17.36 -1.94
CA ASP A 69 -23.06 -16.41 -1.09
C ASP A 69 -23.19 -16.76 0.40
N ALA A 70 -24.20 -17.56 0.77
CA ALA A 70 -24.55 -17.86 2.16
C ALA A 70 -23.37 -18.40 2.98
N VAL A 71 -22.62 -19.36 2.43
CA VAL A 71 -21.45 -19.93 3.12
C VAL A 71 -20.37 -18.87 3.33
N GLY A 72 -20.01 -18.12 2.28
CA GLY A 72 -18.96 -17.11 2.41
C GLY A 72 -19.36 -15.95 3.32
N LEU A 73 -20.63 -15.51 3.30
CA LEU A 73 -21.15 -14.51 4.22
C LEU A 73 -21.17 -14.99 5.68
N SER A 74 -21.42 -16.29 5.90
CA SER A 74 -21.42 -16.87 7.25
C SER A 74 -20.07 -16.81 7.95
N HIS A 75 -18.95 -16.78 7.19
CA HIS A 75 -17.61 -16.61 7.77
C HIS A 75 -17.39 -15.23 8.40
N HIS A 76 -18.20 -14.23 8.05
CA HIS A 76 -18.15 -12.89 8.63
C HIS A 76 -19.09 -12.72 9.83
N LEU A 77 -19.91 -13.73 10.14
CA LEU A 77 -20.84 -13.70 11.26
C LEU A 77 -20.21 -14.32 12.52
N PRO A 78 -20.49 -13.76 13.72
CA PRO A 78 -21.34 -12.59 13.96
C PRO A 78 -20.62 -11.26 13.67
N LEU A 79 -21.34 -10.27 13.12
CA LEU A 79 -20.78 -8.97 12.77
C LEU A 79 -20.41 -8.17 14.04
N PRO A 80 -19.18 -7.68 14.19
CA PRO A 80 -18.80 -6.78 15.27
C PRO A 80 -19.29 -5.34 14.98
N VAL A 81 -20.16 -4.83 15.84
CA VAL A 81 -20.82 -3.53 15.64
C VAL A 81 -20.62 -2.61 16.84
N LYS A 82 -20.12 -1.40 16.59
CA LYS A 82 -20.20 -0.25 17.49
C LYS A 82 -21.49 0.52 17.21
N LEU A 83 -22.38 0.61 18.20
CA LEU A 83 -23.56 1.46 18.15
C LEU A 83 -23.33 2.72 18.95
N VAL A 84 -23.68 3.86 18.36
CA VAL A 84 -23.67 5.16 19.01
C VAL A 84 -25.08 5.73 18.96
N SER A 85 -25.65 6.06 20.10
CA SER A 85 -26.93 6.76 20.21
C SER A 85 -26.72 8.04 20.98
N VAL A 86 -27.11 9.17 20.39
CA VAL A 86 -26.94 10.47 21.01
C VAL A 86 -28.12 11.36 20.66
N LYS A 87 -28.66 12.09 21.64
CA LYS A 87 -29.77 13.00 21.37
C LYS A 87 -29.28 14.20 20.57
N GLU A 88 -28.34 14.95 21.12
CA GLU A 88 -27.75 16.11 20.47
C GLU A 88 -26.23 16.03 20.61
N LYS A 89 -25.51 16.23 19.50
CA LYS A 89 -24.04 16.33 19.50
C LYS A 89 -23.64 17.64 18.86
N VAL A 90 -22.90 18.46 19.61
CA VAL A 90 -22.16 19.59 19.06
C VAL A 90 -20.74 19.11 18.79
N VAL A 91 -20.33 19.19 17.53
CA VAL A 91 -18.92 19.05 17.14
C VAL A 91 -18.38 20.48 17.06
N LYS A 92 -17.45 20.81 17.94
CA LYS A 92 -16.98 22.18 18.12
C LYS A 92 -16.14 22.64 16.93
N ALA A 93 -15.90 23.94 16.87
CA ALA A 93 -15.09 24.53 15.81
C ALA A 93 -13.73 23.81 15.68
N ASN A 94 -13.41 23.39 14.45
CA ASN A 94 -12.22 22.61 14.08
C ASN A 94 -12.07 21.23 14.77
N GLU A 95 -13.08 20.76 15.52
CA GLU A 95 -13.08 19.44 16.13
C GLU A 95 -13.40 18.37 15.09
N VAL A 96 -12.80 17.19 15.27
CA VAL A 96 -13.12 16.00 14.50
C VAL A 96 -13.81 14.98 15.41
N TRP A 97 -15.05 14.65 15.12
CA TRP A 97 -15.73 13.53 15.73
C TRP A 97 -15.41 12.25 14.95
N ASP A 98 -14.44 11.49 15.44
CA ASP A 98 -14.05 10.20 14.86
C ASP A 98 -14.94 9.07 15.40
N LEU A 99 -15.73 8.51 14.50
CA LEU A 99 -16.66 7.42 14.79
C LEU A 99 -16.04 6.05 14.59
N SER A 100 -14.79 5.98 14.17
CA SER A 100 -14.13 4.73 13.83
C SER A 100 -14.02 3.76 15.00
N VAL A 101 -13.93 2.48 14.65
CA VAL A 101 -13.58 1.39 15.55
C VAL A 101 -12.48 0.55 14.91
N ARG A 102 -11.57 0.05 15.73
CA ARG A 102 -10.37 -0.68 15.31
C ARG A 102 -10.43 -2.14 15.77
N HIS A 103 -9.61 -2.97 15.14
CA HIS A 103 -9.62 -4.43 15.32
C HIS A 103 -9.08 -4.84 16.70
N ASP A 104 -8.14 -4.07 17.24
CA ASP A 104 -7.58 -4.22 18.59
C ASP A 104 -8.65 -4.07 19.67
N GLN A 105 -9.62 -3.15 19.50
CA GLN A 105 -10.76 -2.99 20.40
C GLN A 105 -11.67 -4.22 20.47
N TRP A 106 -11.61 -5.09 19.46
CA TRP A 106 -12.38 -6.34 19.38
C TRP A 106 -11.54 -7.61 19.54
N GLY A 107 -10.20 -7.49 19.60
CA GLY A 107 -9.29 -8.63 19.54
C GLY A 107 -9.39 -9.42 18.23
N LEU A 108 -9.66 -8.74 17.11
CA LEU A 108 -9.84 -9.34 15.79
C LEU A 108 -8.64 -9.07 14.87
N ASP A 109 -8.54 -9.84 13.78
CA ASP A 109 -7.57 -9.55 12.71
C ASP A 109 -7.92 -8.22 12.02
N TYR A 110 -6.90 -7.50 11.54
CA TYR A 110 -7.08 -6.18 10.92
C TYR A 110 -7.81 -6.23 9.57
N MET A 111 -7.92 -7.42 8.96
CA MET A 111 -8.71 -7.64 7.74
C MET A 111 -10.20 -7.86 8.02
N GLU A 112 -10.59 -8.06 9.28
CA GLU A 112 -12.00 -8.25 9.64
C GLU A 112 -12.81 -6.99 9.38
N GLU A 113 -14.06 -7.20 8.98
CA GLU A 113 -14.98 -6.11 8.74
C GLU A 113 -15.64 -5.64 10.03
N LEU A 114 -15.48 -4.35 10.31
CA LEU A 114 -16.03 -3.71 11.50
C LEU A 114 -17.11 -2.71 11.11
N TYR A 115 -18.20 -2.71 11.85
CA TYR A 115 -19.37 -1.89 11.58
C TYR A 115 -19.52 -0.80 12.64
N THR A 116 -19.88 0.41 12.20
CA THR A 116 -20.30 1.49 13.09
C THR A 116 -21.66 2.00 12.65
N THR A 117 -22.62 2.06 13.58
CA THR A 117 -23.93 2.66 13.35
C THR A 117 -24.19 3.78 14.34
N VAL A 118 -24.71 4.91 13.85
CA VAL A 118 -24.98 6.11 14.63
C VAL A 118 -26.44 6.49 14.46
N ASN A 119 -27.16 6.63 15.56
CA ASN A 119 -28.49 7.23 15.61
C ASN A 119 -28.43 8.54 16.39
N ILE A 120 -28.74 9.64 15.71
CA ILE A 120 -28.66 10.98 16.28
C ILE A 120 -29.88 11.82 15.94
N GLU A 121 -30.48 12.45 16.93
CA GLU A 121 -31.59 13.38 16.68
C GLU A 121 -31.04 14.69 16.08
N ARG A 122 -30.04 15.32 16.69
CA ARG A 122 -29.47 16.58 16.19
C ARG A 122 -27.95 16.62 16.21
N LEU A 123 -27.34 16.76 15.04
CA LEU A 123 -25.92 17.01 14.85
C LEU A 123 -25.69 18.50 14.56
N ILE A 124 -24.89 19.16 15.37
CA ILE A 124 -24.54 20.58 15.20
C ILE A 124 -23.06 20.66 14.82
N LEU A 125 -22.78 21.24 13.66
CA LEU A 125 -21.44 21.46 13.12
C LEU A 125 -21.07 22.93 13.24
N GLU A 126 -20.14 23.24 14.13
CA GLU A 126 -19.50 24.56 14.21
C GLU A 126 -18.45 24.75 13.10
N PRO A 127 -17.91 25.96 12.89
CA PRO A 127 -16.96 26.22 11.82
C PRO A 127 -15.74 25.31 11.83
N GLY A 128 -15.56 24.54 10.75
CA GLY A 128 -14.43 23.61 10.61
C GLY A 128 -14.64 22.25 11.27
N ALA A 129 -15.79 22.02 11.90
CA ALA A 129 -16.15 20.74 12.48
C ALA A 129 -16.25 19.64 11.42
N ARG A 130 -15.79 18.43 11.75
CA ARG A 130 -15.86 17.28 10.83
C ARG A 130 -16.32 16.03 11.55
N VAL A 131 -17.10 15.21 10.86
CA VAL A 131 -17.37 13.83 11.25
C VAL A 131 -16.58 12.92 10.34
N ILE A 132 -15.85 11.96 10.90
CA ILE A 132 -15.11 11.00 10.09
C ILE A 132 -15.42 9.56 10.48
N ILE A 133 -15.29 8.70 9.49
CA ILE A 133 -15.24 7.26 9.66
C ILE A 133 -14.12 6.72 8.77
N GLN A 134 -13.30 5.82 9.31
CA GLN A 134 -12.16 5.28 8.58
C GLN A 134 -12.21 3.75 8.60
N GLY A 135 -12.33 3.11 7.43
CA GLY A 135 -12.20 1.66 7.31
C GLY A 135 -13.33 0.82 7.94
N ASN A 136 -14.46 1.43 8.32
CA ASN A 136 -15.62 0.73 8.86
C ASN A 136 -16.79 0.79 7.87
N VAL A 137 -17.62 -0.27 7.83
CA VAL A 137 -18.94 -0.16 7.20
C VAL A 137 -19.80 0.73 8.09
N PHE A 138 -20.31 1.82 7.52
CA PHE A 138 -20.88 2.92 8.30
C PHE A 138 -22.37 3.10 8.02
N SER A 139 -23.14 3.33 9.09
CA SER A 139 -24.53 3.77 8.99
C SER A 139 -24.77 4.99 9.86
N LEU A 140 -25.24 6.08 9.26
CA LEU A 140 -25.67 7.28 9.96
C LEU A 140 -27.16 7.50 9.73
N HIS A 141 -27.93 7.46 10.81
CA HIS A 141 -29.29 7.96 10.86
C HIS A 141 -29.31 9.27 11.66
N CYS A 142 -29.52 10.38 10.98
CA CYS A 142 -29.56 11.71 11.58
C CYS A 142 -30.87 12.42 11.24
N GLN A 143 -31.64 12.83 12.24
CA GLN A 143 -32.86 13.58 11.94
C GLN A 143 -32.51 14.99 11.47
N LYS A 144 -31.61 15.68 12.18
CA LYS A 144 -31.27 17.08 11.88
C LYS A 144 -29.77 17.30 11.85
N ILE A 145 -29.25 17.79 10.74
CA ILE A 145 -27.91 18.37 10.71
C ILE A 145 -28.06 19.89 10.66
N GLU A 146 -27.47 20.58 11.63
CA GLU A 146 -27.41 22.04 11.69
C GLU A 146 -25.98 22.51 11.48
N ARG A 147 -25.80 23.47 10.57
CA ARG A 147 -24.54 24.19 10.44
C ARG A 147 -24.62 25.50 11.24
N ARG A 148 -23.66 25.73 12.14
CA ARG A 148 -23.50 27.00 12.85
C ARG A 148 -22.39 27.83 12.23
N GLY A 149 -22.71 29.09 11.94
CA GLY A 149 -21.80 30.02 11.29
C GLY A 149 -21.64 29.78 9.79
N ASN A 150 -21.27 30.85 9.08
CA ASN A 150 -21.09 30.81 7.63
C ASN A 150 -19.64 30.43 7.32
N HIS A 151 -19.39 29.13 7.16
CA HIS A 151 -18.06 28.65 6.82
C HIS A 151 -18.15 27.82 5.53
N LEU A 152 -17.70 28.43 4.43
CA LEU A 152 -17.29 27.66 3.27
C LEU A 152 -15.99 26.97 3.66
N LEU A 153 -16.03 25.66 3.87
CA LEU A 153 -14.82 24.87 3.79
C LEU A 153 -14.32 25.00 2.35
N ARG A 154 -13.45 25.98 2.02
CA ARG A 154 -13.01 26.20 0.64
C ARG A 154 -12.49 24.92 0.00
N ASP A 155 -11.85 24.06 0.82
CA ASP A 155 -11.23 22.79 0.41
C ASP A 155 -11.58 21.60 1.34
N GLY A 156 -12.74 21.61 2.01
CA GLY A 156 -13.10 20.59 3.02
C GLY A 156 -14.50 19.98 2.90
N TYR A 157 -14.75 18.99 3.77
CA TYR A 157 -15.98 18.20 3.86
C TYR A 157 -16.57 18.25 5.28
N ASP A 158 -17.89 18.09 5.39
CA ASP A 158 -18.58 17.93 6.69
C ASP A 158 -18.45 16.49 7.21
N ILE A 159 -18.56 15.51 6.29
CA ILE A 159 -18.47 14.07 6.58
C ILE A 159 -17.40 13.43 5.70
N GLY A 160 -16.42 12.77 6.31
CA GLY A 160 -15.35 12.04 5.62
C GLY A 160 -15.53 10.52 5.76
N ILE A 161 -15.68 9.83 4.63
CA ILE A 161 -15.64 8.38 4.51
C ILE A 161 -14.25 8.00 4.00
N LEU A 162 -13.35 7.72 4.93
CA LEU A 162 -11.92 7.67 4.72
C LEU A 162 -11.42 6.21 4.72
N PRO A 163 -10.21 5.96 4.18
CA PRO A 163 -9.70 4.62 4.11
C PRO A 163 -9.28 4.12 5.48
N THR A 164 -9.23 2.81 5.65
CA THR A 164 -8.54 2.24 6.82
C THR A 164 -7.08 2.73 6.83
N PRO A 165 -6.50 3.09 7.99
CA PRO A 165 -5.20 3.76 8.04
C PRO A 165 -4.00 2.81 7.83
N PHE A 166 -4.23 1.60 7.31
CA PHE A 166 -3.23 0.57 7.07
C PHE A 166 -3.51 -0.17 5.77
N SER A 167 -2.50 -0.87 5.26
CA SER A 167 -2.63 -1.68 4.06
C SER A 167 -3.55 -2.88 4.29
N VAL A 168 -4.40 -3.18 3.30
CA VAL A 168 -5.35 -4.31 3.34
C VAL A 168 -4.91 -5.48 2.45
N ASP A 169 -3.62 -5.76 2.46
CA ASP A 169 -3.07 -6.96 1.83
C ASP A 169 -2.49 -7.92 2.87
N ARG A 170 -2.42 -9.20 2.50
CA ARG A 170 -1.79 -10.24 3.33
C ARG A 170 -0.25 -10.18 3.28
N ARG A 171 0.34 -9.19 2.60
CA ARG A 171 1.80 -9.08 2.47
C ARG A 171 2.36 -8.47 3.74
N ARG A 172 3.60 -8.85 4.06
CA ARG A 172 4.36 -8.26 5.18
C ARG A 172 5.49 -7.42 4.62
N GLY A 173 5.91 -6.43 5.39
CA GLY A 173 6.99 -5.50 5.04
C GLY A 173 6.51 -4.06 4.91
N GLU A 174 7.45 -3.23 4.45
CA GLU A 174 7.29 -1.79 4.27
C GLU A 174 6.15 -1.45 3.31
N TYR A 175 5.56 -0.27 3.51
CA TYR A 175 4.47 0.21 2.66
C TYR A 175 4.93 0.49 1.22
N HIS A 176 6.08 1.16 1.09
CA HIS A 176 6.77 1.35 -0.16
C HIS A 176 7.73 0.19 -0.40
N GLY A 177 7.87 -0.20 -1.66
CA GLY A 177 8.81 -1.23 -2.06
C GLY A 177 10.25 -0.83 -1.75
N VAL A 178 10.98 -1.73 -1.10
CA VAL A 178 12.42 -1.53 -0.82
C VAL A 178 13.20 -1.42 -2.13
N HIS A 179 14.17 -0.51 -2.19
CA HIS A 179 15.04 -0.42 -3.36
C HIS A 179 15.95 -1.64 -3.48
N GLY A 180 16.22 -2.06 -4.72
CA GLY A 180 17.20 -3.09 -5.01
C GLY A 180 18.60 -2.66 -4.59
N SER A 181 19.38 -3.58 -4.02
CA SER A 181 20.76 -3.32 -3.65
C SER A 181 21.64 -3.12 -4.88
N ILE A 182 22.66 -2.26 -4.77
CA ILE A 182 23.67 -2.11 -5.84
C ILE A 182 24.48 -3.41 -5.95
N GLY A 183 24.68 -3.88 -7.17
CA GLY A 183 25.51 -5.04 -7.47
C GLY A 183 26.99 -4.76 -7.22
N ARG A 184 27.73 -5.74 -6.72
CA ARG A 184 29.19 -5.62 -6.52
C ARG A 184 29.87 -5.45 -7.87
N SER A 185 30.76 -4.46 -8.01
CA SER A 185 31.58 -4.32 -9.23
C SER A 185 32.45 -5.55 -9.48
N GLY A 186 32.82 -5.75 -10.74
CA GLY A 186 33.87 -6.71 -11.08
C GLY A 186 35.21 -6.30 -10.48
N GLU A 187 36.13 -7.26 -10.41
CA GLU A 187 37.51 -6.99 -10.03
C GLU A 187 38.38 -6.98 -11.29
N GLY A 188 39.37 -6.09 -11.32
CA GLY A 188 40.28 -5.97 -12.46
C GLY A 188 41.14 -7.22 -12.62
N GLY A 189 41.62 -7.47 -13.84
CA GLY A 189 42.63 -8.51 -14.05
C GLY A 189 43.92 -8.18 -13.30
N GLU A 190 44.72 -9.19 -13.00
CA GLU A 190 46.06 -9.00 -12.44
C GLU A 190 47.09 -8.92 -13.58
N HIS A 191 47.98 -7.93 -13.53
CA HIS A 191 49.03 -7.77 -14.52
C HIS A 191 50.04 -8.92 -14.49
N GLY A 192 50.44 -9.37 -15.69
CA GLY A 192 51.53 -10.32 -15.83
C GLY A 192 52.87 -9.70 -15.41
N ILE A 193 53.78 -10.53 -14.90
CA ILE A 193 55.09 -10.07 -14.45
C ILE A 193 56.02 -9.94 -15.66
N GLY A 194 56.45 -8.70 -15.93
CA GLY A 194 57.42 -8.40 -16.99
C GLY A 194 58.80 -9.00 -16.72
N MET A 195 59.48 -9.38 -17.81
CA MET A 195 60.85 -9.87 -17.75
C MET A 195 61.81 -8.72 -17.45
N LYS A 196 62.69 -8.91 -16.46
CA LYS A 196 63.72 -7.94 -16.11
C LYS A 196 65.05 -8.39 -16.69
N SER A 197 65.77 -7.44 -17.28
CA SER A 197 67.12 -7.66 -17.80
C SER A 197 68.18 -7.11 -16.85
N GLY A 198 69.26 -7.86 -16.65
CA GLY A 198 70.53 -7.37 -16.11
C GLY A 198 71.55 -7.17 -17.24
N GLY A 199 72.43 -6.19 -17.10
CA GLY A 199 73.55 -5.98 -18.04
C GLY A 199 74.79 -6.75 -17.61
N GLY A 200 75.42 -7.47 -18.53
CA GLY A 200 76.69 -8.18 -18.30
C GLY A 200 77.65 -8.04 -19.48
N LEU A 201 78.90 -8.48 -19.28
CA LEU A 201 79.99 -8.40 -20.27
C LEU A 201 79.64 -9.07 -21.62
N LEU A 202 78.72 -10.04 -21.61
CA LEU A 202 78.28 -10.81 -22.78
C LEU A 202 76.94 -10.34 -23.36
N GLY A 203 76.43 -9.19 -22.89
CA GLY A 203 75.13 -8.64 -23.27
C GLY A 203 74.05 -8.82 -22.19
N PRO A 204 72.80 -8.41 -22.47
CA PRO A 204 71.70 -8.48 -21.53
C PRO A 204 71.36 -9.94 -21.20
N TYR A 205 71.16 -10.22 -19.91
CA TYR A 205 70.75 -11.52 -19.39
C TYR A 205 69.53 -11.38 -18.46
N TRP A 206 68.94 -12.51 -18.11
CA TRP A 206 67.69 -12.63 -17.36
C TRP A 206 67.96 -12.44 -15.87
N SER A 207 67.31 -11.47 -15.21
CA SER A 207 67.50 -11.24 -13.78
C SER A 207 66.37 -11.74 -12.88
N ASN A 208 65.25 -12.20 -13.44
CA ASN A 208 64.11 -12.79 -12.71
C ASN A 208 63.55 -14.08 -13.37
N PRO A 209 64.25 -15.22 -13.30
CA PRO A 209 63.81 -16.47 -13.94
C PRO A 209 62.43 -16.98 -13.44
N ASP A 210 62.03 -16.64 -12.21
CA ASP A 210 60.74 -17.02 -11.61
C ASP A 210 59.52 -16.33 -12.25
N ALA A 211 59.74 -15.33 -13.11
CA ALA A 211 58.66 -14.75 -13.92
C ALA A 211 58.23 -15.67 -15.08
N SER A 212 58.99 -16.73 -15.36
CA SER A 212 58.64 -17.72 -16.37
C SER A 212 57.39 -18.50 -15.94
N GLY A 213 56.33 -18.42 -16.76
CA GLY A 213 55.00 -18.97 -16.42
C GLY A 213 54.07 -18.00 -15.69
N ARG A 214 54.53 -16.79 -15.37
CA ARG A 214 53.72 -15.71 -14.76
C ARG A 214 53.70 -14.42 -15.59
N SER A 215 54.12 -14.52 -16.85
CA SER A 215 54.15 -13.40 -17.80
C SER A 215 52.75 -13.04 -18.31
N ASP A 216 51.83 -13.99 -18.36
CA ASP A 216 50.44 -13.72 -18.74
C ASP A 216 49.70 -13.07 -17.58
N GLY A 217 48.88 -12.06 -17.87
CA GLY A 217 47.97 -11.48 -16.89
C GLY A 217 46.83 -12.45 -16.56
N ALA A 218 46.28 -12.34 -15.34
CA ALA A 218 45.11 -13.10 -14.94
C ALA A 218 43.84 -12.32 -15.29
N ALA A 219 42.80 -13.03 -15.71
CA ALA A 219 41.48 -12.42 -15.92
C ALA A 219 40.93 -11.89 -14.60
N GLY A 220 40.21 -10.77 -14.68
CA GLY A 220 39.46 -10.22 -13.56
C GLY A 220 38.24 -11.07 -13.19
N GLN A 221 37.57 -10.69 -12.10
CA GLN A 221 36.35 -11.37 -11.66
C GLN A 221 35.10 -10.62 -12.12
N ALA A 222 34.05 -11.37 -12.47
CA ALA A 222 32.77 -10.78 -12.79
C ALA A 222 32.13 -10.08 -11.57
N GLY A 223 31.49 -8.95 -11.83
CA GLY A 223 30.62 -8.27 -10.88
C GLY A 223 29.32 -9.05 -10.65
N ALA A 224 28.59 -8.64 -9.63
CA ALA A 224 27.27 -9.15 -9.31
C ALA A 224 26.17 -8.26 -9.90
N ALA A 225 25.03 -8.86 -10.21
CA ALA A 225 23.83 -8.13 -10.61
C ALA A 225 23.29 -7.26 -9.46
N GLY A 226 22.60 -6.18 -9.81
CA GLY A 226 21.83 -5.40 -8.87
C GLY A 226 20.59 -6.16 -8.39
N GLY A 227 20.15 -5.87 -7.17
CA GLY A 227 18.95 -6.44 -6.58
C GLY A 227 17.67 -5.91 -7.24
N HIS A 228 16.59 -6.68 -7.17
CA HIS A 228 15.28 -6.22 -7.62
C HIS A 228 14.64 -5.30 -6.59
N GLY A 229 13.89 -4.30 -7.09
CA GLY A 229 13.04 -3.48 -6.24
C GLY A 229 11.83 -4.27 -5.73
N GLY A 230 11.44 -3.97 -4.49
CA GLY A 230 10.27 -4.55 -3.83
C GLY A 230 8.96 -3.99 -4.36
N PHE A 231 7.87 -4.71 -4.10
CA PHE A 231 6.52 -4.27 -4.43
C PHE A 231 6.02 -3.23 -3.42
N GLY A 232 5.32 -2.21 -3.91
CA GLY A 232 4.48 -1.39 -3.04
C GLY A 232 3.27 -2.17 -2.50
N ARG A 233 2.79 -1.78 -1.33
CA ARG A 233 1.62 -2.38 -0.67
C ARG A 233 0.31 -1.76 -1.12
N GLN A 234 -0.79 -2.47 -0.93
CA GLN A 234 -2.11 -1.91 -1.24
C GLN A 234 -2.47 -0.79 -0.28
N GLY A 235 -3.14 0.25 -0.79
CA GLY A 235 -3.71 1.30 0.05
C GLY A 235 -4.85 0.78 0.92
N GLY A 236 -5.23 1.56 1.92
CA GLY A 236 -6.36 1.23 2.79
C GLY A 236 -7.69 1.24 2.04
N MET A 237 -8.57 0.28 2.35
CA MET A 237 -9.91 0.26 1.75
C MET A 237 -10.80 1.34 2.35
N VAL A 238 -11.61 1.97 1.50
CA VAL A 238 -12.80 2.69 1.90
C VAL A 238 -14.00 1.74 1.85
N LYS A 239 -14.83 1.74 2.88
CA LYS A 239 -15.97 0.83 3.01
C LYS A 239 -17.28 1.55 2.75
N LEU A 240 -18.36 0.78 2.60
CA LEU A 240 -19.69 1.31 2.36
C LEU A 240 -20.13 2.24 3.50
N ALA A 241 -20.75 3.36 3.11
CA ALA A 241 -21.40 4.28 4.03
C ALA A 241 -22.85 4.53 3.60
N GLU A 242 -23.77 4.23 4.50
CA GLU A 242 -25.19 4.53 4.43
C GLU A 242 -25.44 5.80 5.25
N ILE A 243 -25.93 6.86 4.61
CA ILE A 243 -26.23 8.13 5.29
C ILE A 243 -27.68 8.50 5.00
N TYR A 244 -28.47 8.59 6.06
CA TYR A 244 -29.85 9.04 6.04
C TYR A 244 -29.98 10.30 6.89
N VAL A 245 -30.33 11.40 6.24
CA VAL A 245 -30.54 12.72 6.86
C VAL A 245 -31.94 13.20 6.53
N GLU A 246 -32.75 13.53 7.54
CA GLU A 246 -34.12 14.00 7.32
C GLU A 246 -34.17 15.50 6.99
N GLU A 247 -33.41 16.33 7.73
CA GLU A 247 -33.44 17.78 7.61
C GLU A 247 -32.04 18.40 7.67
N LEU A 248 -31.79 19.37 6.78
CA LEU A 248 -30.60 20.21 6.77
C LEU A 248 -30.97 21.64 7.19
N ILE A 249 -30.40 22.11 8.30
CA ILE A 249 -30.73 23.39 8.94
C ILE A 249 -29.54 24.36 8.81
N ASN A 250 -29.82 25.61 8.44
CA ASN A 250 -28.84 26.69 8.32
C ASN A 250 -27.71 26.45 7.30
N PHE A 251 -27.99 25.68 6.25
CA PHE A 251 -27.04 25.46 5.15
C PHE A 251 -26.97 26.62 4.16
N ALA A 252 -27.88 27.61 4.23
CA ALA A 252 -27.86 28.84 3.42
C ALA A 252 -27.66 28.61 1.90
N GLY A 253 -28.25 27.54 1.35
CA GLY A 253 -28.11 27.14 -0.06
C GLY A 253 -26.81 26.40 -0.40
N LEU A 254 -25.94 26.15 0.57
CA LEU A 254 -24.74 25.33 0.41
C LEU A 254 -25.07 23.84 0.61
N PRO A 255 -24.38 22.92 -0.09
CA PRO A 255 -24.59 21.50 0.12
C PRO A 255 -24.01 21.01 1.46
N LEU A 256 -24.55 19.90 1.94
CA LEU A 256 -23.82 18.97 2.81
C LEU A 256 -22.71 18.32 1.97
N ARG A 257 -21.47 18.46 2.39
CA ARG A 257 -20.29 17.95 1.67
C ARG A 257 -19.82 16.65 2.27
N ILE A 258 -19.98 15.59 1.50
CA ILE A 258 -19.49 14.25 1.84
C ILE A 258 -18.26 13.98 0.96
N PHE A 259 -17.16 13.59 1.59
CA PHE A 259 -15.94 13.21 0.91
C PHE A 259 -15.69 11.73 1.10
N THR A 260 -15.27 11.05 0.03
CA THR A 260 -14.87 9.65 0.09
C THR A 260 -13.59 9.42 -0.69
N GLN A 261 -12.66 8.68 -0.10
CA GLN A 261 -11.38 8.36 -0.73
C GLN A 261 -10.83 7.05 -0.19
N ALA A 262 -10.35 6.19 -1.09
CA ALA A 262 -9.51 5.04 -0.74
C ALA A 262 -8.06 5.49 -0.50
N GLY A 263 -7.30 4.69 0.25
CA GLY A 263 -5.90 5.00 0.52
C GLY A 263 -5.08 4.91 -0.77
N PRO A 264 -4.10 5.81 -0.99
CA PRO A 264 -3.15 5.64 -2.10
C PRO A 264 -2.43 4.31 -1.92
N GLY A 265 -2.03 3.57 -2.96
CA GLY A 265 -1.12 2.45 -2.74
C GLY A 265 0.31 2.91 -2.50
N GLY A 266 1.15 1.97 -2.08
CA GLY A 266 2.58 2.21 -1.92
C GLY A 266 3.30 2.21 -3.27
N ASP A 267 4.33 3.03 -3.36
CA ASP A 267 5.23 3.04 -4.52
C ASP A 267 6.03 1.74 -4.60
N GLY A 268 6.40 1.35 -5.81
CA GLY A 268 7.36 0.28 -6.02
C GLY A 268 8.80 0.74 -5.80
N GLY A 269 9.68 -0.18 -5.42
CA GLY A 269 11.09 0.12 -5.28
C GLY A 269 11.80 0.17 -6.63
N ASN A 270 12.70 1.13 -6.82
CA ASN A 270 13.67 1.07 -7.93
C ASN A 270 14.51 -0.21 -7.86
N GLY A 271 14.90 -0.75 -9.02
CA GLY A 271 15.91 -1.79 -9.10
C GLY A 271 17.31 -1.22 -8.81
N GLY A 272 18.20 -2.05 -8.31
CA GLY A 272 19.58 -1.67 -8.04
C GLY A 272 20.44 -1.68 -9.30
N ASP A 273 21.43 -0.80 -9.36
CA ASP A 273 22.40 -0.80 -10.45
C ASP A 273 23.23 -2.09 -10.46
N GLY A 274 23.60 -2.56 -11.65
CA GLY A 274 24.54 -3.67 -11.79
C GLY A 274 25.96 -3.23 -11.45
N GLY A 275 26.81 -4.17 -11.02
CA GLY A 275 28.21 -3.87 -10.74
C GLY A 275 28.93 -3.31 -11.98
N ALA A 276 29.84 -2.35 -11.79
CA ALA A 276 30.62 -1.81 -12.89
C ALA A 276 31.58 -2.87 -13.47
N VAL A 277 31.95 -2.70 -14.75
CA VAL A 277 33.07 -3.42 -15.37
C VAL A 277 34.40 -3.00 -14.72
N ALA A 278 35.38 -3.90 -14.71
CA ALA A 278 36.72 -3.61 -14.24
C ALA A 278 37.73 -3.67 -15.38
N ALA A 279 38.86 -2.97 -15.20
CA ALA A 279 39.90 -2.87 -16.22
C ALA A 279 40.52 -4.24 -16.54
N ALA A 280 40.90 -4.41 -17.81
CA ALA A 280 41.72 -5.52 -18.26
C ALA A 280 43.17 -5.37 -17.77
N ALA A 281 43.88 -6.48 -17.67
CA ALA A 281 45.28 -6.52 -17.32
C ALA A 281 46.17 -6.63 -18.56
N HIS A 282 47.28 -5.89 -18.56
CA HIS A 282 48.37 -6.14 -19.50
C HIS A 282 49.15 -7.41 -19.15
N GLY A 283 49.66 -8.10 -20.18
CA GLY A 283 50.69 -9.11 -20.02
C GLY A 283 52.05 -8.46 -19.76
N GLY A 284 52.94 -9.19 -19.10
CA GLY A 284 54.30 -8.76 -18.84
C GLY A 284 55.08 -8.55 -20.12
N GLU A 285 55.91 -7.52 -20.17
CA GLU A 285 56.78 -7.25 -21.31
C GLU A 285 57.72 -8.43 -21.58
N GLY A 286 57.86 -8.77 -22.86
CA GLY A 286 58.79 -9.78 -23.34
C GLY A 286 60.21 -9.25 -23.40
N LEU A 287 61.18 -10.14 -23.51
CA LEU A 287 62.59 -9.78 -23.59
C LEU A 287 63.28 -10.55 -24.71
N LEU A 288 64.06 -9.82 -25.51
CA LEU A 288 64.94 -10.36 -26.53
C LEU A 288 66.38 -10.23 -26.06
N THR A 289 67.08 -11.35 -25.90
CA THR A 289 68.53 -11.38 -25.71
C THR A 289 69.21 -11.96 -26.94
N ARG A 290 70.55 -11.98 -26.95
CA ARG A 290 71.33 -12.55 -28.06
C ARG A 290 71.13 -14.06 -28.22
N SER A 291 70.67 -14.76 -27.18
CA SER A 291 70.56 -16.23 -27.12
C SER A 291 69.15 -16.76 -26.91
N ASP A 292 68.20 -15.93 -26.47
CA ASP A 292 66.82 -16.36 -26.22
C ASP A 292 65.83 -15.22 -26.56
N ARG A 293 64.68 -15.59 -27.10
CA ARG A 293 63.55 -14.68 -27.34
C ARG A 293 62.37 -15.23 -26.60
N ARG A 294 61.86 -14.49 -25.61
CA ARG A 294 60.53 -14.78 -25.08
C ARG A 294 59.53 -13.71 -25.47
N PRO A 295 58.38 -14.13 -26.01
CA PRO A 295 57.33 -13.21 -26.35
C PRO A 295 56.80 -12.52 -25.09
N PRO A 296 56.21 -11.32 -25.23
CA PRO A 296 55.41 -10.73 -24.16
C PRO A 296 54.28 -11.67 -23.77
N GLY A 297 53.87 -11.60 -22.51
CA GLY A 297 52.70 -12.33 -22.05
C GLY A 297 51.41 -11.76 -22.63
N ARG A 298 50.35 -12.57 -22.60
CA ARG A 298 49.00 -12.13 -22.97
C ARG A 298 48.40 -11.31 -21.83
N GLY A 299 47.61 -10.30 -22.19
CA GLY A 299 46.77 -9.60 -21.22
C GLY A 299 45.67 -10.50 -20.67
N GLY A 300 45.26 -10.25 -19.44
CA GLY A 300 44.05 -10.83 -18.86
C GLY A 300 42.85 -9.95 -19.14
N ASP A 301 41.69 -10.55 -19.43
CA ASP A 301 40.46 -9.80 -19.64
C ASP A 301 40.02 -9.07 -18.36
N GLY A 302 39.34 -7.94 -18.52
CA GLY A 302 38.72 -7.24 -17.39
C GLY A 302 37.50 -7.98 -16.85
N GLY A 303 37.17 -7.75 -15.58
CA GLY A 303 35.93 -8.26 -15.00
C GLY A 303 34.70 -7.68 -15.70
N SER A 304 33.74 -8.53 -16.08
CA SER A 304 32.46 -8.08 -16.64
C SER A 304 31.58 -7.42 -15.57
N GLY A 305 30.79 -6.41 -15.95
CA GLY A 305 29.81 -5.79 -15.06
C GLY A 305 28.59 -6.67 -14.81
N GLY A 306 27.82 -6.33 -13.79
CA GLY A 306 26.53 -6.94 -13.50
C GLY A 306 25.39 -6.28 -14.28
N ARG A 307 24.28 -7.00 -14.44
CA ARG A 307 23.03 -6.40 -14.96
C ARG A 307 22.32 -5.63 -13.84
N GLY A 308 21.66 -4.54 -14.19
CA GLY A 308 20.74 -3.85 -13.28
C GLY A 308 19.54 -4.72 -12.91
N GLY A 309 19.00 -4.50 -11.72
CA GLY A 309 17.78 -5.14 -11.27
C GLY A 309 16.54 -4.45 -11.86
N ASN A 310 15.47 -5.22 -12.07
CA ASN A 310 14.16 -4.66 -12.38
C ASN A 310 13.58 -3.86 -11.20
N GLY A 311 12.86 -2.78 -11.51
CA GLY A 311 12.01 -2.10 -10.52
C GLY A 311 10.81 -2.95 -10.10
N GLY A 312 10.38 -2.75 -8.87
CA GLY A 312 9.14 -3.31 -8.36
C GLY A 312 7.94 -2.45 -8.77
N PRO A 313 6.75 -3.03 -8.99
CA PRO A 313 5.57 -2.26 -9.33
C PRO A 313 4.93 -1.62 -8.09
N GLY A 314 4.40 -0.40 -8.26
CA GLY A 314 3.53 0.27 -7.30
C GLY A 314 2.09 -0.27 -7.32
N ARG A 315 1.25 0.25 -6.42
CA ARG A 315 -0.15 -0.15 -6.25
C ARG A 315 -1.11 1.02 -6.20
#